data_AF-A0ABD0Z5W3-F1
#
_entry.id   AF-A0ABD0Z5W3-F1
#
_cell.length_a   1.000
_cell.length_b   1.000
_cell.length_c   1.000
_cell.angle_alpha   90.00
_cell.angle_beta   90.00
_cell.angle_gamma   90.00
#
_symmetry.space_group_name_H-M   'P 1'
#
loop_
_entity.id
_entity.type
_entity.pdbx_description
1 polymer ?
#
loop_
_entity_poly.entity_id
_entity_poly.type
_entity_poly.pdbx_seq_one_letter_code
_entity_poly.pdbx_strand_id
1 'polypeptide(L)'
;MEGTIKCSANYVPLSPISFLERAAVIFGGKTSIVYRDIQYTWNQTRDRCVHLASVLSDLGLSRHNVVAALAPNVPALCELHFGVPMAGAVLCVLNTHYDSQMLAMALEKTKPKVFFVDSELLSLAEESLNLIEEKPPIITITENPTERSKYVQYEDFLSSGNPNFKTGTTRRRMRSHRAQFHIGNHIEP
;
A
#
# COMPACT_ATOMS: atom_id res chain seq x y z
N MET A 1 31.53 -28.82 10.53
CA MET A 1 30.22 -29.01 11.15
C MET A 1 29.18 -28.96 10.05
N GLU A 2 28.55 -30.08 9.71
CA GLU A 2 27.31 -30.05 8.92
C GLU A 2 26.24 -29.32 9.74
N GLY A 3 25.65 -28.27 9.16
CA GLY A 3 24.60 -27.49 9.80
C GLY A 3 23.30 -28.27 9.93
N THR A 4 22.38 -27.78 10.76
CA THR A 4 21.05 -28.38 10.98
C THR A 4 20.29 -28.58 9.67
N ILE A 5 19.62 -29.73 9.52
CA ILE A 5 18.77 -30.03 8.36
C ILE A 5 17.71 -28.94 8.20
N LYS A 6 17.64 -28.33 7.00
CA LYS A 6 16.64 -27.29 6.69
C LYS A 6 15.24 -27.90 6.61
N CYS A 7 14.33 -27.36 7.40
CA CYS A 7 12.91 -27.72 7.43
C CYS A 7 12.06 -26.46 7.65
N SER A 8 10.73 -26.59 7.60
CA SER A 8 9.82 -25.46 7.80
C SER A 8 9.96 -24.78 9.16
N ALA A 9 10.49 -25.47 10.18
CA ALA A 9 10.69 -24.92 11.52
C ALA A 9 11.94 -24.02 11.64
N ASN A 10 12.95 -24.20 10.78
CA ASN A 10 14.22 -23.47 10.87
C ASN A 10 14.64 -22.76 9.57
N TYR A 11 13.83 -22.85 8.52
CA TYR A 11 14.11 -22.26 7.21
C TYR A 11 12.87 -21.57 6.62
N VAL A 12 12.65 -20.33 7.05
CA VAL A 12 11.59 -19.44 6.55
C VAL A 12 12.22 -18.07 6.23
N PRO A 13 11.83 -17.42 5.12
CA PRO A 13 12.29 -16.06 4.82
C PRO A 13 11.92 -15.09 5.96
N LEU A 14 12.88 -14.27 6.39
CA LEU A 14 12.60 -13.19 7.32
C LEU A 14 11.81 -12.11 6.58
N SER A 15 10.59 -11.85 7.01
CA SER A 15 9.68 -10.92 6.35
C SER A 15 8.95 -10.05 7.38
N PRO A 16 8.73 -8.74 7.12
CA PRO A 16 7.91 -7.90 7.99
C PRO A 16 6.49 -8.47 8.20
N ILE A 17 5.99 -9.22 7.22
CA ILE A 17 4.67 -9.88 7.28
C ILE A 17 4.60 -10.87 8.45
N SER A 18 5.65 -11.65 8.70
CA SER A 18 5.62 -12.66 9.77
C SER A 18 5.64 -12.03 11.16
N PHE A 19 6.23 -10.83 11.30
CA PHE A 19 6.17 -10.06 12.54
C PHE A 19 4.75 -9.53 12.81
N LEU A 20 4.07 -8.99 11.80
CA LEU A 20 2.68 -8.53 11.96
C LEU A 20 1.74 -9.68 12.32
N GLU A 21 1.82 -10.81 11.60
CA GLU A 21 1.00 -11.99 11.91
C GLU A 21 1.25 -12.50 13.33
N ARG A 22 2.53 -12.55 13.75
CA ARG A 22 2.87 -12.94 15.12
C ARG A 22 2.35 -11.95 16.16
N ALA A 23 2.41 -10.64 15.89
CA ALA A 23 1.91 -9.62 16.80
C ALA A 23 0.38 -9.71 16.96
N ALA A 24 -0.36 -9.96 15.88
CA ALA A 24 -1.81 -10.20 15.94
C ALA A 24 -2.15 -11.46 16.75
N VAL A 25 -1.41 -12.56 16.58
CA VAL A 25 -1.63 -13.79 17.34
C VAL A 25 -1.36 -13.61 18.84
N ILE A 26 -0.25 -12.98 19.21
CA ILE A 26 0.20 -12.92 20.61
C ILE A 26 -0.43 -11.73 21.36
N PHE A 27 -0.56 -10.59 20.68
CA PHE A 27 -0.96 -9.31 21.26
C PHE A 27 -2.22 -8.74 20.60
N GLY A 28 -3.07 -9.58 20.00
CA GLY A 28 -4.18 -9.14 19.15
C GLY A 28 -5.08 -8.07 19.72
N GLY A 29 -5.43 -8.14 21.01
CA GLY A 29 -6.25 -7.15 21.71
C GLY A 29 -5.48 -5.96 22.29
N LYS A 30 -4.16 -5.89 22.14
CA LYS A 30 -3.33 -4.77 22.58
C LYS A 30 -3.28 -3.70 21.49
N THR A 31 -3.15 -2.45 21.92
CA THR A 31 -2.95 -1.30 21.05
C THR A 31 -1.71 -1.46 20.17
N SER A 32 -1.87 -1.20 18.88
CA SER A 32 -0.79 -1.20 17.88
C SER A 32 -0.48 0.21 17.38
N ILE A 33 -1.52 1.01 17.11
CA ILE A 33 -1.42 2.36 16.56
C ILE A 33 -2.28 3.29 17.43
N VAL A 34 -1.70 4.44 17.79
CA VAL A 34 -2.41 5.57 18.38
C VAL A 34 -2.12 6.77 17.49
N TYR A 35 -3.17 7.38 16.95
CA TYR A 35 -3.06 8.52 16.06
C TYR A 35 -4.25 9.45 16.27
N ARG A 36 -4.02 10.59 16.95
CA ARG A 36 -5.08 11.51 17.36
C ARG A 36 -6.18 10.76 18.11
N ASP A 37 -7.42 10.82 17.64
CA ASP A 37 -8.59 10.14 18.22
C ASP A 37 -8.76 8.68 17.74
N ILE A 38 -7.93 8.23 16.80
CA ILE A 38 -7.95 6.87 16.28
C ILE A 38 -7.00 5.99 17.06
N GLN A 39 -7.50 4.81 17.43
CA GLN A 39 -6.71 3.76 18.05
C GLN A 39 -7.03 2.42 17.41
N TYR A 40 -5.99 1.69 17.03
CA TYR A 40 -6.12 0.33 16.53
C TYR A 40 -5.45 -0.66 17.47
N THR A 41 -6.00 -1.86 17.51
CA THR A 41 -5.38 -3.05 18.08
C THR A 41 -4.57 -3.79 17.03
N TRP A 42 -3.66 -4.68 17.46
CA TRP A 42 -2.87 -5.49 16.53
C TRP A 42 -3.72 -6.35 15.58
N ASN A 43 -4.87 -6.87 16.04
CA ASN A 43 -5.82 -7.56 15.16
C ASN A 43 -6.38 -6.62 14.08
N GLN A 44 -6.82 -5.42 14.46
CA GLN A 44 -7.36 -4.45 13.50
C GLN A 44 -6.31 -3.99 12.50
N THR A 45 -5.08 -3.70 12.94
CA THR A 45 -3.98 -3.34 12.03
C THR A 45 -3.71 -4.48 11.05
N ARG A 46 -3.67 -5.73 11.52
CA ARG A 46 -3.46 -6.89 10.66
C ARG A 46 -4.58 -7.06 9.64
N ASP A 47 -5.83 -6.93 10.05
CA ASP A 47 -6.98 -7.08 9.15
C ASP A 47 -7.03 -5.97 8.09
N ARG A 48 -6.73 -4.73 8.49
CA ARG A 48 -6.56 -3.61 7.55
C ARG A 48 -5.44 -3.87 6.54
N CYS A 49 -4.30 -4.39 6.98
CA CYS A 49 -3.21 -4.76 6.05
C CYS A 49 -3.61 -5.89 5.07
N VAL A 50 -4.43 -6.85 5.52
CA VAL A 50 -4.95 -7.93 4.66
C VAL A 50 -5.95 -7.40 3.64
N HIS A 51 -6.84 -6.50 4.02
CA HIS A 51 -7.74 -5.82 3.10
C HIS A 51 -6.95 -5.06 2.03
N LEU A 52 -5.96 -4.27 2.45
CA LEU A 52 -5.09 -3.53 1.55
C LEU A 52 -4.37 -4.47 0.56
N ALA A 53 -3.81 -5.57 1.07
CA ALA A 53 -3.13 -6.56 0.24
C ALA A 53 -4.06 -7.20 -0.80
N SER A 54 -5.32 -7.45 -0.44
CA SER A 54 -6.34 -7.97 -1.36
C SER A 54 -6.58 -7.01 -2.52
N VAL A 55 -6.87 -5.75 -2.22
CA VAL A 55 -7.23 -4.76 -3.25
C VAL A 55 -6.05 -4.47 -4.17
N LEU A 56 -4.83 -4.38 -3.62
CA LEU A 56 -3.62 -4.25 -4.43
C LEU A 56 -3.41 -5.46 -5.35
N SER A 57 -3.70 -6.67 -4.86
CA SER A 57 -3.61 -7.89 -5.68
C SER A 57 -4.67 -7.92 -6.78
N ASP A 58 -5.88 -7.43 -6.51
CA ASP A 58 -6.97 -7.32 -7.49
C ASP A 58 -6.69 -6.26 -8.57
N LEU A 59 -5.92 -5.22 -8.23
CA LEU A 59 -5.33 -4.29 -9.21
C LEU A 59 -4.20 -4.92 -10.05
N GLY A 60 -3.84 -6.19 -9.80
CA GLY A 60 -2.82 -6.91 -10.53
C GLY A 60 -1.39 -6.63 -10.04
N LEU A 61 -1.22 -5.99 -8.88
CA LEU A 61 0.12 -5.80 -8.32
C LEU A 61 0.69 -7.14 -7.86
N SER A 62 1.97 -7.32 -8.13
CA SER A 62 2.71 -8.54 -7.81
C SER A 62 4.19 -8.24 -7.68
N ARG A 63 5.01 -9.30 -7.64
CA ARG A 63 6.46 -9.21 -7.56
C ARG A 63 7.02 -8.24 -8.60
N HIS A 64 7.94 -7.39 -8.17
CA HIS A 64 8.59 -6.33 -8.96
C HIS A 64 7.72 -5.11 -9.28
N ASN A 65 6.45 -5.08 -8.87
CA ASN A 65 5.70 -3.84 -8.94
C ASN A 65 6.05 -2.95 -7.74
N VAL A 66 6.13 -1.65 -8.01
CA VAL A 66 6.40 -0.62 -7.00
C VAL A 66 5.10 0.08 -6.66
N VAL A 67 4.87 0.30 -5.37
CA VAL A 67 3.86 1.20 -4.83
C VAL A 67 4.59 2.39 -4.23
N ALA A 68 4.31 3.59 -4.71
CA ALA A 68 4.87 4.81 -4.12
C ALA A 68 3.94 5.34 -3.03
N ALA A 69 4.50 5.98 -2.00
CA ALA A 69 3.76 6.68 -0.97
C ALA A 69 4.42 8.01 -0.62
N LEU A 70 3.67 9.10 -0.61
CA LEU A 70 4.08 10.43 -0.14
C LEU A 70 3.11 10.86 0.96
N ALA A 71 3.49 10.61 2.21
CA ALA A 71 2.64 10.89 3.36
C ALA A 71 3.50 11.12 4.62
N PRO A 72 3.01 11.91 5.59
CA PRO A 72 3.59 11.96 6.92
C PRO A 72 3.36 10.64 7.68
N ASN A 73 3.71 10.61 8.96
CA ASN A 73 3.52 9.44 9.83
C ASN A 73 2.05 9.24 10.23
N VAL A 74 1.23 8.81 9.27
CA VAL A 74 -0.21 8.51 9.43
C VAL A 74 -0.47 6.99 9.47
N PRO A 75 -1.61 6.53 10.01
CA PRO A 75 -1.94 5.11 10.09
C PRO A 75 -1.88 4.38 8.74
N ALA A 76 -2.37 5.01 7.67
CA ALA A 76 -2.32 4.46 6.31
C ALA A 76 -0.89 4.15 5.86
N LEU A 77 0.09 4.98 6.22
CA LEU A 77 1.50 4.71 5.91
C LEU A 77 2.01 3.48 6.66
N CYS A 78 1.63 3.30 7.92
CA CYS A 78 1.96 2.09 8.69
C CYS A 78 1.35 0.83 8.03
N GLU A 79 0.10 0.92 7.57
CA GLU A 79 -0.58 -0.18 6.88
C GLU A 79 0.09 -0.52 5.55
N LEU A 80 0.52 0.47 4.77
CA LEU A 80 1.26 0.28 3.52
C LEU A 80 2.56 -0.53 3.72
N HIS A 81 3.27 -0.32 4.83
CA HIS A 81 4.51 -1.06 5.13
C HIS A 81 4.33 -2.57 5.26
N PHE A 82 3.11 -3.03 5.56
CA PHE A 82 2.79 -4.47 5.63
C PHE A 82 1.93 -4.92 4.45
N GLY A 83 0.89 -4.17 4.09
CA GLY A 83 -0.06 -4.52 3.04
C GLY A 83 0.58 -4.61 1.66
N VAL A 84 1.52 -3.71 1.32
CA VAL A 84 2.22 -3.75 0.03
C VAL A 84 3.09 -5.01 -0.11
N PRO A 85 3.98 -5.34 0.87
CA PRO A 85 4.67 -6.62 0.86
C PRO A 85 3.74 -7.84 0.89
N MET A 86 2.60 -7.77 1.60
CA MET A 86 1.60 -8.84 1.63
C MET A 86 0.98 -9.12 0.25
N ALA A 87 0.81 -8.09 -0.58
CA ALA A 87 0.44 -8.23 -2.00
C ALA A 87 1.60 -8.72 -2.90
N GLY A 88 2.82 -8.83 -2.35
CA GLY A 88 4.02 -9.24 -3.07
C GLY A 88 4.72 -8.10 -3.83
N ALA A 89 4.27 -6.86 -3.66
CA ALA A 89 4.86 -5.66 -4.27
C ALA A 89 5.94 -5.04 -3.35
N VAL A 90 6.61 -4.00 -3.86
CA VAL A 90 7.64 -3.24 -3.14
C VAL A 90 7.09 -1.85 -2.81
N LEU A 91 7.19 -1.45 -1.54
CA LEU A 91 6.85 -0.09 -1.12
C LEU A 91 8.04 0.84 -1.32
N CYS A 92 7.80 2.00 -1.93
CA CYS A 92 8.73 3.11 -2.04
C CYS A 92 8.13 4.33 -1.33
N VAL A 93 8.57 4.59 -0.11
CA VAL A 93 8.16 5.79 0.64
C VAL A 93 9.04 6.95 0.19
N LEU A 94 8.40 8.03 -0.24
CA LEU A 94 9.03 9.24 -0.75
C LEU A 94 9.11 10.29 0.37
N ASN A 95 10.19 11.07 0.35
CA ASN A 95 10.41 12.09 1.37
C ASN A 95 9.45 13.27 1.15
N THR A 96 8.71 13.64 2.19
CA THR A 96 7.75 14.76 2.18
C THR A 96 8.42 16.13 2.06
N HIS A 97 9.75 16.21 2.21
CA HIS A 97 10.53 17.43 2.01
C HIS A 97 11.07 17.61 0.58
N TYR A 98 10.76 16.70 -0.35
CA TYR A 98 11.13 16.90 -1.76
C TYR A 98 10.34 18.04 -2.39
N ASP A 99 11.00 18.79 -3.28
CA ASP A 99 10.33 19.65 -4.24
C ASP A 99 9.75 18.82 -5.40
N SER A 100 8.99 19.47 -6.28
CA SER A 100 8.29 18.78 -7.37
C SER A 100 9.26 18.13 -8.37
N GLN A 101 10.44 18.72 -8.59
CA GLN A 101 11.46 18.17 -9.48
C GLN A 101 12.11 16.91 -8.89
N MET A 102 12.50 16.92 -7.61
CA MET A 102 13.05 15.75 -6.93
C MET A 102 12.02 14.62 -6.87
N LEU A 103 10.76 14.96 -6.60
CA LEU A 103 9.66 14.00 -6.57
C LEU A 103 9.43 13.37 -7.96
N ALA A 104 9.41 14.19 -9.02
CA ALA A 104 9.29 13.73 -10.41
C ALA A 104 10.44 12.76 -10.77
N MET A 105 11.68 13.14 -10.47
CA MET A 105 12.85 12.29 -10.70
C MET A 105 12.77 10.94 -9.96
N ALA A 106 12.23 10.92 -8.75
CA ALA A 106 12.02 9.69 -8.00
C ALA A 106 10.94 8.80 -8.64
N LEU A 107 9.82 9.40 -9.06
CA LEU A 107 8.71 8.69 -9.72
C LEU A 107 9.13 8.12 -11.07
N GLU A 108 9.88 8.84 -11.90
CA GLU A 108 10.39 8.33 -13.19
C GLU A 108 11.33 7.14 -13.03
N LYS A 109 12.19 7.17 -12.00
CA LYS A 109 13.14 6.08 -11.73
C LYS A 109 12.45 4.84 -11.17
N THR A 110 11.44 5.03 -10.34
CA THR A 110 10.78 3.92 -9.63
C THR A 110 9.59 3.34 -10.38
N LYS A 111 8.98 4.11 -11.31
CA LYS A 111 7.83 3.72 -12.14
C LYS A 111 6.74 3.00 -11.35
N PRO A 112 6.20 3.64 -10.29
CA PRO A 112 5.20 3.00 -9.44
C PRO A 112 3.95 2.67 -10.24
N LYS A 113 3.29 1.57 -9.87
CA LYS A 113 1.98 1.18 -10.44
C LYS A 113 0.82 1.92 -9.80
N VAL A 114 1.00 2.40 -8.57
CA VAL A 114 0.04 3.18 -7.79
C VAL A 114 0.82 4.15 -6.91
N PHE A 115 0.30 5.35 -6.72
CA PHE A 115 0.89 6.38 -5.88
C PHE A 115 -0.09 6.82 -4.78
N PHE A 116 0.21 6.48 -3.53
CA PHE A 116 -0.54 6.93 -2.36
C PHE A 116 -0.04 8.30 -1.93
N VAL A 117 -0.94 9.27 -1.78
CA VAL A 117 -0.57 10.67 -1.50
C VAL A 117 -1.45 11.21 -0.39
N ASP A 118 -0.84 11.75 0.66
CA ASP A 118 -1.57 12.49 1.68
C ASP A 118 -2.21 13.76 1.09
N SER A 119 -3.45 14.06 1.48
CA SER A 119 -4.21 15.20 0.96
C SER A 119 -3.48 16.53 1.12
N GLU A 120 -2.70 16.70 2.19
CA GLU A 120 -1.92 17.93 2.42
C GLU A 120 -0.76 18.11 1.42
N LEU A 121 -0.31 17.01 0.79
CA LEU A 121 0.80 16.98 -0.17
C LEU A 121 0.32 16.79 -1.61
N LEU A 122 -0.99 16.81 -1.84
CA LEU A 122 -1.58 16.51 -3.14
C LEU A 122 -1.14 17.50 -4.22
N SER A 123 -1.11 18.80 -3.91
CA SER A 123 -0.68 19.83 -4.86
C SER A 123 0.77 19.60 -5.32
N LEU A 124 1.69 19.29 -4.40
CA LEU A 124 3.08 18.96 -4.70
C LEU A 124 3.18 17.70 -5.59
N ALA A 125 2.37 16.68 -5.30
CA ALA A 125 2.33 15.47 -6.12
C ALA A 125 1.82 15.76 -7.54
N GLU A 126 0.74 16.53 -7.69
CA GLU A 126 0.22 16.92 -9.00
C GLU A 126 1.23 17.73 -9.81
N GLU A 127 1.93 18.68 -9.18
CA GLU A 127 3.02 19.43 -9.81
C GLU A 127 4.11 18.50 -10.32
N SER A 128 4.56 17.54 -9.51
CA SER A 128 5.58 16.57 -9.92
C SER A 128 5.12 15.67 -11.07
N LEU A 129 3.84 15.28 -11.09
CA LEU A 129 3.27 14.46 -12.15
C LEU A 129 3.13 15.21 -13.47
N ASN A 130 3.11 16.54 -13.46
CA ASN A 130 3.13 17.35 -14.69
C ASN A 130 4.52 17.38 -15.35
N LEU A 131 5.56 16.95 -14.64
CA LEU A 131 6.93 16.91 -15.14
C LEU A 131 7.31 15.57 -15.79
N ILE A 132 6.43 14.56 -15.72
CA ILE A 132 6.72 13.18 -16.16
C ILE A 132 5.66 12.70 -17.16
N GLU A 133 6.05 11.81 -18.08
CA GLU A 133 5.14 11.26 -19.10
C GLU A 133 4.22 10.17 -18.54
N GLU A 134 4.79 9.19 -17.83
CA GLU A 134 4.07 8.05 -17.26
C GLU A 134 3.54 8.38 -15.86
N LYS A 135 2.26 8.77 -15.76
CA LYS A 135 1.64 9.15 -14.49
C LYS A 135 0.98 7.93 -13.80
N PRO A 136 1.43 7.53 -12.60
CA PRO A 136 0.72 6.53 -11.81
C PRO A 136 -0.66 7.04 -11.37
N PRO A 137 -1.67 6.17 -11.20
CA PRO A 137 -2.92 6.54 -10.56
C PRO A 137 -2.67 6.93 -9.09
N ILE A 138 -3.31 8.01 -8.65
CA ILE A 138 -3.26 8.49 -7.28
C ILE A 138 -4.37 7.85 -6.43
N ILE A 139 -4.01 7.46 -5.21
CA ILE A 139 -4.95 7.19 -4.12
C ILE A 139 -4.67 8.22 -3.02
N THR A 140 -5.67 9.02 -2.67
CA THR A 140 -5.54 10.06 -1.65
C THR A 140 -5.73 9.46 -0.26
N ILE A 141 -4.80 9.75 0.64
CA ILE A 141 -4.93 9.50 2.07
C ILE A 141 -5.45 10.80 2.68
N THR A 142 -6.60 10.78 3.34
CA THR A 142 -7.17 11.96 3.97
C THR A 142 -7.58 11.66 5.40
N GLU A 143 -7.45 12.66 6.26
CA GLU A 143 -8.01 12.64 7.61
C GLU A 143 -9.48 13.11 7.63
N ASN A 144 -9.86 13.93 6.65
CA ASN A 144 -11.17 14.58 6.57
C ASN A 144 -11.87 14.15 5.27
N PRO A 145 -12.68 13.08 5.28
CA PRO A 145 -13.35 12.56 4.08
C PRO A 145 -14.34 13.55 3.43
N THR A 146 -14.64 14.67 4.09
CA THR A 146 -15.41 15.79 3.52
C THR A 146 -14.62 16.58 2.46
N GLU A 147 -13.29 16.50 2.46
CA GLU A 147 -12.45 17.03 1.39
C GLU A 147 -12.49 16.05 0.20
N ARG A 148 -13.42 16.28 -0.72
CA ARG A 148 -13.51 15.49 -1.95
C ARG A 148 -12.33 15.82 -2.87
N SER A 149 -11.22 15.12 -2.67
CA SER A 149 -10.22 14.89 -3.71
C SER A 149 -10.92 14.33 -4.96
N LYS A 150 -10.47 14.72 -6.15
CA LYS A 150 -10.92 14.11 -7.42
C LYS A 150 -10.42 12.66 -7.59
N TYR A 151 -9.51 12.22 -6.72
CA TYR A 151 -8.92 10.88 -6.73
C TYR A 151 -9.64 9.93 -5.76
N VAL A 152 -9.37 8.64 -5.91
CA VAL A 152 -9.92 7.59 -5.03
C VAL A 152 -9.39 7.77 -3.62
N GLN A 153 -10.26 7.70 -2.61
CA GLN A 153 -9.87 7.83 -1.20
C GLN A 153 -9.36 6.51 -0.63
N TYR A 154 -8.39 6.58 0.28
CA TYR A 154 -7.73 5.43 0.89
C TYR A 154 -8.71 4.51 1.64
N GLU A 155 -9.62 5.07 2.45
CA GLU A 155 -10.55 4.26 3.23
C GLU A 155 -11.58 3.55 2.33
N ASP A 156 -12.06 4.21 1.26
CA ASP A 156 -12.93 3.59 0.26
C ASP A 156 -12.19 2.46 -0.47
N PHE A 157 -10.94 2.74 -0.88
CA PHE A 157 -10.06 1.75 -1.49
C PHE A 157 -9.89 0.53 -0.58
N LEU A 158 -9.59 0.74 0.70
CA LEU A 158 -9.40 -0.30 1.70
C LEU A 158 -10.67 -1.13 1.97
N SER A 159 -11.83 -0.47 2.02
CA SER A 159 -13.12 -1.11 2.33
C SER A 159 -13.54 -2.17 1.30
N SER A 160 -13.02 -2.08 0.08
CA SER A 160 -13.27 -3.04 -1.01
C SER A 160 -12.50 -4.36 -0.88
N GLY A 161 -11.61 -4.48 0.12
CA GLY A 161 -10.75 -5.65 0.31
C GLY A 161 -11.45 -6.89 0.86
N ASN A 162 -10.97 -8.06 0.47
CA ASN A 162 -11.45 -9.34 0.99
C ASN A 162 -10.76 -9.69 2.33
N PRO A 163 -11.50 -9.85 3.44
CA PRO A 163 -10.92 -10.22 4.74
C PRO A 163 -10.24 -11.59 4.75
N ASN A 164 -10.63 -12.48 3.82
CA ASN A 164 -10.10 -13.84 3.73
C ASN A 164 -8.94 -13.97 2.73
N PHE A 165 -8.33 -12.85 2.32
CA PHE A 165 -7.19 -12.86 1.41
C PHE A 165 -6.02 -13.66 2.01
N LYS A 166 -5.50 -14.62 1.22
CA LYS A 166 -4.36 -15.46 1.62
C LYS A 166 -3.08 -14.94 0.98
N THR A 167 -2.17 -14.47 1.82
CA THR A 167 -0.83 -14.05 1.40
C THR A 167 -0.04 -15.28 0.90
N GLY A 168 0.65 -15.16 -0.24
CA GLY A 168 1.68 -16.14 -0.64
C GLY A 168 1.25 -17.47 -1.26
N THR A 169 0.36 -17.49 -2.27
CA THR A 169 0.28 -18.63 -3.22
C THR A 169 0.32 -18.17 -4.68
N THR A 170 1.45 -17.63 -5.11
CA THR A 170 1.69 -17.36 -6.54
C THR A 170 2.03 -18.67 -7.28
N ARG A 171 0.99 -19.47 -7.52
CA ARG A 171 0.85 -20.32 -8.73
C ARG A 171 -0.60 -20.28 -9.21
N ARG A 172 -1.21 -19.09 -9.26
CA ARG A 172 -2.48 -18.92 -9.95
C ARG A 172 -2.19 -18.60 -11.42
N ARG A 173 -2.41 -19.59 -12.30
CA ARG A 173 -2.42 -19.40 -13.76
C ARG A 173 -3.27 -18.17 -14.08
N MET A 174 -2.68 -17.22 -14.81
CA MET A 174 -3.40 -16.09 -15.40
C MET A 174 -4.67 -16.62 -16.08
N ARG A 175 -5.83 -16.32 -15.51
CA ARG A 175 -7.08 -16.29 -16.29
C ARG A 175 -7.22 -14.83 -16.71
N SER A 176 -7.17 -14.59 -18.02
CA SER A 176 -7.44 -13.30 -18.61
C SER A 176 -8.89 -12.91 -18.31
N HIS A 177 -9.13 -12.20 -17.23
CA HIS A 177 -10.33 -11.39 -17.08
C HIS A 177 -9.84 -9.99 -16.77
N ARG A 178 -9.88 -9.14 -17.80
CA ARG A 178 -9.72 -7.69 -17.70
C ARG A 178 -10.83 -7.19 -16.78
N ALA A 179 -10.57 -7.06 -15.49
CA ALA A 179 -11.40 -6.24 -14.63
C ALA A 179 -11.07 -4.79 -14.99
N GLN A 180 -11.90 -4.18 -15.84
CA GLN A 180 -11.87 -2.74 -16.07
C GLN A 180 -12.36 -2.05 -14.79
N PHE A 181 -11.47 -1.76 -13.86
CA PHE A 181 -11.71 -0.66 -12.93
C PHE A 181 -11.52 0.63 -13.72
N HIS A 182 -12.63 1.28 -14.03
CA HIS A 182 -12.68 2.59 -14.66
C HIS A 182 -12.21 3.62 -13.63
N ILE A 183 -10.90 3.89 -13.59
CA ILE A 183 -10.39 5.14 -13.03
C ILE A 183 -10.70 6.20 -14.10
N GLY A 184 -11.90 6.77 -14.00
CA GLY A 184 -12.44 7.68 -15.01
C GLY A 184 -11.63 8.96 -15.12
N ASN A 185 -11.07 9.20 -16.31
CA ASN A 185 -10.69 10.54 -16.77
C ASN A 185 -11.95 11.39 -16.84
N HIS A 186 -12.12 12.32 -15.90
CA HIS A 186 -12.94 13.51 -16.12
C HIS A 186 -11.99 14.70 -16.37
N ILE A 187 -11.67 14.87 -17.64
CA ILE A 187 -11.14 16.07 -18.31
C ILE A 187 -12.21 16.31 -19.40
N GLU A 188 -13.23 17.12 -19.16
CA GLU A 188 -13.38 18.57 -19.47
C GLU A 188 -14.52 18.73 -20.50
N PRO A 189 -15.03 19.94 -20.85
CA PRO A 189 -14.40 21.27 -20.84
C PRO A 189 -14.89 22.24 -19.75
#